data_AF-A0A4R9JQE3-F1
#
_entry.id   AF-A0A4R9JQE3-F1
#
_cell.length_a   1.000
_cell.length_b   1.000
_cell.length_c   1.000
_cell.angle_alpha   90.00
_cell.angle_beta   90.00
_cell.angle_gamma   90.00
#
_symmetry.space_group_name_H-M   'P 1'
#
loop_
_entity.id
_entity.type
_entity.pdbx_description
1 polymer ?
#
loop_
_entity_poly.entity_id
_entity_poly.type
_entity_poly.pdbx_seq_one_letter_code
_entity_poly.pdbx_strand_id
1 'polypeptide(L)'
;MDLVWEESSGAVAPEYRYAKTYHLFADSKKIFLTRKIIKKGKLLVEETKEISASKYETWMKGLLSKGIQKFPFETLPEEQMTGISYNFVQFRFGSTKSKFYYRLEEINEPNWKPKKDIIKFIERMKP
;
A
#
# COMPACT_ATOMS: atom_id res chain seq x y z
N MET A 1 -0.28 9.27 -12.21
CA MET A 1 -0.77 8.86 -10.88
C MET A 1 0.14 7.76 -10.40
N ASP A 2 0.40 7.71 -9.10
CA ASP A 2 1.26 6.70 -8.48
C ASP A 2 0.71 6.36 -7.08
N LEU A 3 0.51 5.08 -6.80
CA LEU A 3 0.12 4.55 -5.50
C LEU A 3 1.03 3.38 -5.16
N VAL A 4 1.72 3.47 -4.03
CA VAL A 4 2.57 2.40 -3.49
C VAL A 4 2.03 1.99 -2.13
N TRP A 5 1.94 0.69 -1.90
CA TRP A 5 1.76 0.11 -0.58
C TRP A 5 2.81 -0.97 -0.35
N GLU A 6 3.59 -0.80 0.71
CA GLU A 6 4.56 -1.79 1.18
C GLU A 6 4.23 -2.18 2.62
N GLU A 7 4.10 -3.48 2.85
CA GLU A 7 3.84 -4.06 4.16
C GLU A 7 4.71 -5.29 4.36
N SER A 8 5.33 -5.42 5.53
CA SER A 8 6.06 -6.60 5.95
C SER A 8 5.73 -6.96 7.40
N SER A 9 5.90 -8.24 7.73
CA SER A 9 5.79 -8.74 9.10
C SER A 9 6.87 -8.22 10.05
N GLY A 10 7.95 -7.62 9.52
CA GLY A 10 9.15 -7.34 10.31
C GLY A 10 9.89 -8.60 10.77
N ALA A 11 10.65 -8.47 11.85
CA ALA A 11 11.50 -9.51 12.41
C ALA A 11 10.69 -10.53 13.23
N VAL A 12 9.99 -11.43 12.54
CA VAL A 12 9.27 -12.57 13.15
C VAL A 12 9.90 -13.91 12.74
N ALA A 13 9.47 -15.01 13.38
CA ALA A 13 9.91 -16.35 13.01
C ALA A 13 9.54 -16.68 11.54
N PRO A 14 10.36 -17.43 10.80
CA PRO A 14 10.21 -17.64 9.35
C PRO A 14 8.81 -18.07 8.91
N GLU A 15 8.15 -18.91 9.69
CA GLU A 15 6.81 -19.44 9.45
C GLU A 15 5.68 -18.40 9.54
N TYR A 16 5.96 -17.24 10.14
CA TYR A 16 5.04 -16.10 10.23
C TYR A 16 5.44 -14.95 9.31
N ARG A 17 6.62 -15.01 8.66
CA ARG A 17 7.10 -13.91 7.81
C ARG A 17 6.21 -13.70 6.59
N TYR A 18 5.94 -12.46 6.26
CA TYR A 18 5.31 -12.07 5.00
C TYR A 18 5.79 -10.71 4.52
N ALA A 19 5.66 -10.47 3.22
CA ALA A 19 5.83 -9.16 2.60
C ALA A 19 4.82 -8.99 1.46
N LYS A 20 4.27 -7.79 1.33
CA LYS A 20 3.34 -7.40 0.27
C LYS A 20 3.80 -6.09 -0.33
N THR A 21 3.81 -6.02 -1.65
CA THR A 21 4.02 -4.79 -2.41
C THR A 21 2.92 -4.66 -3.43
N TYR A 22 2.27 -3.51 -3.45
CA TYR A 22 1.29 -3.13 -4.46
C TYR A 22 1.73 -1.79 -5.05
N HIS A 23 1.85 -1.72 -6.38
CA HIS A 23 2.19 -0.48 -7.08
C HIS A 23 1.23 -0.28 -8.24
N LEU A 24 0.38 0.74 -8.13
CA LEU A 24 -0.54 1.16 -9.18
C LEU A 24 -0.02 2.47 -9.77
N PHE A 25 0.36 2.44 -11.05
CA PHE A 25 0.96 3.59 -11.72
C PHE A 25 0.41 3.77 -13.12
N ALA A 26 0.48 5.01 -13.62
CA ALA A 26 0.12 5.33 -14.99
C ALA A 26 1.37 5.77 -15.77
N ASP A 27 1.62 5.14 -16.90
CA ASP A 27 2.74 5.40 -17.81
C ASP A 27 2.24 5.63 -19.24
N SER A 28 2.67 6.72 -19.88
CA SER A 28 2.49 7.06 -21.30
C SER A 28 1.16 6.65 -21.99
N LYS A 29 0.03 6.66 -21.26
CA LYS A 29 -1.39 6.31 -21.62
C LYS A 29 -1.93 4.98 -21.07
N LYS A 30 -1.10 4.15 -20.46
CA LYS A 30 -1.49 2.87 -19.84
C LYS A 30 -1.47 2.98 -18.32
N ILE A 31 -2.22 2.10 -17.68
CA ILE A 31 -2.26 1.97 -16.22
C ILE A 31 -1.82 0.55 -15.89
N PHE A 32 -0.92 0.40 -14.94
CA PHE A 32 -0.38 -0.89 -14.53
C PHE A 32 -0.58 -1.10 -13.03
N LEU A 33 -0.87 -2.35 -12.66
CA LEU A 33 -0.82 -2.81 -11.28
C LEU A 33 0.25 -3.89 -11.16
N THR A 34 1.27 -3.61 -10.35
CA THR A 34 2.25 -4.59 -9.90
C THR A 34 1.86 -5.09 -8.52
N ARG A 35 1.93 -6.41 -8.33
CA ARG A 35 1.68 -7.08 -7.04
C ARG A 35 2.79 -8.09 -6.77
N LYS A 36 3.37 -8.00 -5.57
CA LYS A 36 4.33 -8.97 -5.04
C LYS A 36 3.85 -9.44 -3.67
N ILE A 37 3.74 -10.74 -3.47
CA ILE A 37 3.33 -11.33 -2.19
C ILE A 37 4.28 -12.46 -1.85
N ILE A 38 4.93 -12.35 -0.70
CA ILE A 38 5.79 -13.37 -0.10
C ILE A 38 5.12 -13.83 1.20
N LYS A 39 5.05 -15.14 1.43
CA LYS A 39 4.62 -15.73 2.71
C LYS A 39 5.54 -16.88 3.09
N LYS A 40 5.91 -16.98 4.36
CA LYS A 40 6.81 -18.00 4.89
C LYS A 40 8.12 -18.10 4.11
N GLY A 41 8.64 -16.96 3.67
CA GLY A 41 9.84 -16.87 2.82
C GLY A 41 9.66 -17.34 1.36
N LYS A 42 8.45 -17.74 0.94
CA LYS A 42 8.16 -18.20 -0.43
C LYS A 42 7.40 -17.14 -1.21
N LEU A 43 7.83 -16.91 -2.45
CA LEU A 43 7.11 -16.07 -3.40
C LEU A 43 5.79 -16.76 -3.80
N LEU A 44 4.67 -16.06 -3.62
CA LEU A 44 3.33 -16.55 -3.98
C LEU A 44 2.74 -15.83 -5.19
N VAL A 45 3.00 -14.52 -5.30
CA VAL A 45 2.53 -13.69 -6.41
C VAL A 45 3.65 -12.76 -6.81
N GLU A 46 3.91 -12.67 -8.10
CA GLU A 46 4.72 -11.63 -8.73
C GLU A 46 4.14 -11.39 -10.11
N GLU A 47 3.33 -10.35 -10.25
CA GLU A 47 2.69 -10.00 -11.51
C GLU A 47 2.71 -8.50 -11.72
N THR A 48 2.85 -8.10 -12.98
CA THR A 48 2.57 -6.74 -13.45
C THR A 48 1.64 -6.87 -14.64
N LYS A 49 0.48 -6.22 -14.56
CA LYS A 49 -0.54 -6.29 -15.60
C LYS A 49 -1.13 -4.93 -15.89
N GLU A 50 -1.45 -4.71 -17.15
CA GLU A 50 -2.20 -3.55 -17.60
C GLU A 50 -3.64 -3.62 -17.08
N ILE A 51 -4.18 -2.47 -16.69
CA ILE A 51 -5.49 -2.30 -16.07
C ILE A 51 -6.36 -1.46 -16.99
N SER A 52 -7.62 -1.88 -17.17
CA SER A 52 -8.58 -1.09 -17.94
C SER A 52 -8.86 0.25 -17.27
N ALA A 53 -9.14 1.27 -18.09
CA ALA A 53 -9.50 2.61 -17.59
C ALA A 53 -10.70 2.57 -16.62
N SER A 54 -11.71 1.74 -16.88
CA SER A 54 -12.90 1.60 -16.02
C SER A 54 -12.57 1.07 -14.62
N LYS A 55 -11.66 0.09 -14.54
CA LYS A 55 -11.21 -0.49 -13.27
C LYS A 55 -10.37 0.50 -12.48
N TYR A 56 -9.47 1.21 -13.18
CA TYR A 56 -8.71 2.31 -12.61
C TYR A 56 -9.59 3.42 -12.04
N GLU A 57 -10.60 3.89 -12.78
CA GLU A 57 -11.53 4.91 -12.30
C GLU A 57 -12.28 4.47 -11.03
N THR A 58 -12.72 3.20 -11.00
CA THR A 58 -13.39 2.63 -9.83
C THR A 58 -12.47 2.65 -8.61
N TRP A 59 -11.20 2.25 -8.79
CA TRP A 59 -10.21 2.29 -7.73
C TRP A 59 -9.90 3.71 -7.27
N MET A 60 -9.71 4.65 -8.20
CA MET A 60 -9.48 6.06 -7.86
C MET A 60 -10.64 6.65 -7.07
N LYS A 61 -11.89 6.46 -7.51
CA LYS A 61 -13.09 6.90 -6.77
C LYS A 61 -13.15 6.28 -5.37
N GLY A 62 -12.84 4.99 -5.25
CA GLY A 62 -12.78 4.28 -3.98
C GLY A 62 -11.70 4.81 -3.02
N LEU A 63 -10.51 5.10 -3.52
CA LEU A 63 -9.43 5.68 -2.73
C LEU A 63 -9.76 7.11 -2.28
N LEU A 64 -10.27 7.93 -3.20
CA LEU A 64 -10.60 9.35 -2.93
C LEU A 64 -11.76 9.49 -1.94
N SER A 65 -12.78 8.65 -2.05
CA SER A 65 -13.91 8.61 -1.10
C SER A 65 -13.47 8.18 0.31
N LYS A 66 -12.41 7.36 0.41
CA LYS A 66 -11.76 7.00 1.68
C LYS A 66 -10.80 8.08 2.19
N GLY A 67 -10.61 9.16 1.44
CA GLY A 67 -9.80 10.30 1.86
C GLY A 67 -8.29 10.01 1.83
N ILE A 68 -7.80 9.14 0.94
CA ILE A 68 -6.36 8.86 0.84
C ILE A 68 -5.53 10.13 0.68
N GLN A 69 -6.06 11.14 0.01
CA GLN A 69 -5.45 12.44 -0.24
C GLN A 69 -5.42 13.38 0.96
N LYS A 70 -6.14 13.06 2.04
CA LYS A 70 -6.28 13.92 3.23
C LYS A 70 -5.19 13.67 4.26
N PHE A 71 -4.44 12.58 4.16
CA PHE A 71 -3.33 12.31 5.07
C PHE A 71 -2.17 13.26 4.77
N PRO A 72 -1.56 13.88 5.80
CA PRO A 72 -0.35 14.65 5.60
C PRO A 72 0.74 13.75 5.00
N PHE A 73 1.72 14.34 4.34
CA PHE A 73 2.87 13.58 3.85
C PHE A 73 3.81 13.29 5.02
N GLU A 74 3.70 12.09 5.59
CA GLU A 74 4.54 11.65 6.70
C GLU A 74 5.91 11.20 6.17
N THR A 75 6.98 11.68 6.79
CA THR A 75 8.33 11.13 6.63
C THR A 75 8.55 10.02 7.65
N LEU A 76 9.36 9.02 7.29
CA LEU A 76 9.78 8.03 8.27
C LEU A 76 10.63 8.72 9.36
N PRO A 77 10.59 8.22 10.61
CA PRO A 77 11.50 8.67 11.65
C PRO A 77 12.96 8.52 11.21
N GLU A 78 13.80 9.50 11.55
CA GLU A 78 15.25 9.43 11.30
C GLU A 78 15.89 8.27 12.07
N GLU A 79 15.44 8.07 13.30
CA GLU A 79 15.83 6.93 14.13
C GLU A 79 14.80 5.80 13.99
N GLN A 80 15.20 4.74 13.28
CA GLN A 80 14.40 3.52 13.14
C GLN A 80 14.87 2.47 14.12
N MET A 81 13.93 1.95 14.91
CA MET A 81 14.23 0.86 15.84
C MET A 81 14.45 -0.44 15.09
N THR A 82 15.54 -1.13 15.40
CA THR A 82 15.85 -2.44 14.83
C THR A 82 14.73 -3.44 15.16
N GLY A 83 14.28 -4.19 14.16
CA GLY A 83 13.23 -5.20 14.31
C GLY A 83 11.80 -4.69 14.11
N ILE A 84 11.57 -3.37 14.04
CA ILE A 84 10.27 -2.78 13.74
C ILE A 84 10.07 -2.69 12.22
N SER A 85 8.92 -3.13 11.73
CA SER A 85 8.52 -2.91 10.33
C SER A 85 7.78 -1.58 10.19
N TYR A 86 8.39 -0.66 9.46
CA TYR A 86 7.76 0.60 9.08
C TYR A 86 7.06 0.44 7.73
N ASN A 87 5.80 0.00 7.77
CA ASN A 87 4.96 -0.17 6.59
C ASN A 87 4.45 1.19 6.13
N PHE A 88 4.09 1.35 4.85
CA PHE A 88 3.56 2.63 4.38
C PHE A 88 2.61 2.50 3.20
N VAL A 89 1.74 3.49 3.07
CA VAL A 89 1.00 3.79 1.85
C VAL A 89 1.41 5.17 1.38
N GLN A 90 1.79 5.28 0.11
CA GLN A 90 2.11 6.53 -0.56
C GLN A 90 1.17 6.71 -1.75
N PHE A 91 0.61 7.90 -1.89
CA PHE A 91 -0.28 8.25 -2.98
C PHE A 91 0.10 9.58 -3.60
N ARG A 92 0.10 9.64 -4.93
CA ARG A 92 0.35 10.84 -5.73
C ARG A 92 -0.62 10.91 -6.90
N PHE A 93 -1.35 12.01 -6.97
CA PHE A 93 -2.24 12.33 -8.09
C PHE A 93 -2.09 13.80 -8.46
N GLY A 94 -1.51 14.07 -9.63
CA GLY A 94 -1.12 15.43 -10.02
C GLY A 94 -0.12 16.02 -9.03
N SER A 95 -0.45 17.19 -8.47
CA SER A 95 0.30 17.87 -7.40
C SER A 95 -0.02 17.33 -6.00
N THR A 96 -1.14 16.64 -5.82
CA THR A 96 -1.58 16.11 -4.53
C THR A 96 -0.72 14.90 -4.16
N LYS A 97 -0.14 14.94 -2.96
CA LYS A 97 0.65 13.84 -2.38
C LYS A 97 0.17 13.58 -0.96
N SER A 98 0.13 12.31 -0.59
CA SER A 98 -0.07 11.88 0.79
C SER A 98 0.77 10.63 1.04
N LYS A 99 1.20 10.47 2.29
CA LYS A 99 1.96 9.31 2.72
C LYS A 99 1.71 9.09 4.19
N PHE A 100 1.37 7.87 4.57
CA PHE A 100 1.34 7.51 5.99
C PHE A 100 2.12 6.24 6.23
N TYR A 101 2.83 6.19 7.35
CA TYR A 101 3.52 4.99 7.82
C TYR A 101 2.75 4.36 8.97
N TYR A 102 2.95 3.07 9.19
CA TYR A 102 2.31 2.34 10.28
C TYR A 102 3.11 1.12 10.70
N ARG A 103 2.99 0.78 11.97
CA ARG A 103 3.40 -0.50 12.56
C ARG A 103 2.22 -1.46 12.51
N LEU A 104 2.47 -2.76 12.45
CA LEU A 104 1.39 -3.74 12.31
C LEU A 104 0.43 -3.75 13.50
N GLU A 105 0.94 -3.43 14.69
CA GLU A 105 0.18 -3.35 15.93
C GLU A 105 -0.85 -2.22 15.88
N GLU A 106 -0.50 -1.10 15.24
CA GLU A 106 -1.33 0.11 15.15
C GLU A 106 -2.60 -0.10 14.31
N ILE A 107 -2.60 -1.04 13.37
CA ILE A 107 -3.77 -1.37 12.53
C ILE A 107 -5.01 -1.74 13.37
N ASN A 108 -4.82 -2.18 14.61
CA ASN A 108 -5.92 -2.61 15.47
C ASN A 108 -6.49 -1.48 16.34
N GLU A 109 -5.88 -0.30 16.34
CA GLU A 109 -6.35 0.83 17.12
C GLU A 109 -7.59 1.51 16.47
N PRO A 110 -8.55 2.05 17.26
CA PRO A 110 -9.77 2.65 16.71
C PRO A 110 -9.55 3.88 15.82
N ASN A 111 -8.60 4.75 16.19
CA ASN A 111 -8.15 5.93 15.44
C ASN A 111 -7.58 5.58 14.05
N TRP A 112 -7.14 4.33 13.85
CA TRP A 112 -6.58 3.83 12.60
C TRP A 112 -7.60 3.35 11.57
N LYS A 113 -8.90 3.36 11.91
CA LYS A 113 -9.98 2.90 11.03
C LYS A 113 -9.90 3.49 9.60
N PRO A 114 -9.69 4.81 9.39
CA PRO A 114 -9.60 5.38 8.05
C PRO A 114 -8.42 4.84 7.22
N LYS A 115 -7.22 4.76 7.83
CA LYS A 115 -6.00 4.23 7.18
C LYS A 115 -6.15 2.73 6.88
N LYS A 116 -6.73 1.97 7.81
CA LYS A 116 -7.04 0.53 7.64
C LYS A 116 -8.01 0.26 6.49
N ASP A 117 -9.03 1.09 6.32
CA ASP A 117 -10.00 0.94 5.24
C ASP A 117 -9.38 1.16 3.86
N ILE A 118 -8.37 2.04 3.77
CA ILE A 118 -7.56 2.23 2.56
C ILE A 118 -6.72 0.99 2.28
N ILE A 119 -5.98 0.49 3.28
CA ILE A 119 -5.15 -0.71 3.13
C ILE A 119 -5.97 -1.91 2.65
N LYS A 120 -7.12 -2.17 3.29
CA LYS A 120 -8.05 -3.23 2.88
C LYS A 120 -8.59 -3.05 1.46
N PHE A 121 -8.75 -1.80 1.02
CA PHE A 121 -9.19 -1.50 -0.34
C PHE A 121 -8.08 -1.81 -1.37
N ILE A 122 -6.84 -1.42 -1.08
CA ILE A 122 -5.66 -1.71 -1.92
C ILE A 122 -5.44 -3.22 -2.01
N GLU A 123 -5.54 -3.95 -0.90
CA GLU A 123 -5.32 -5.40 -0.87
C GLU A 123 -6.26 -6.19 -1.80
N ARG A 124 -7.48 -5.67 -2.01
CA ARG A 124 -8.49 -6.25 -2.90
C ARG A 124 -8.25 -5.91 -4.37
N MET A 125 -7.35 -4.99 -4.70
CA MET A 125 -6.98 -4.70 -6.08
C MET A 125 -6.27 -5.90 -6.67
N LYS A 126 -6.82 -6.40 -7.78
CA LYS A 126 -6.25 -7.49 -8.57
C LYS A 126 -6.34 -7.07 -10.03
N PRO A 127 -5.37 -7.46 -10.88
CA PRO A 127 -5.44 -7.23 -12.31
C PRO A 127 -6.74 -7.70 -12.96
#